data_AF-A0A7W3TGB1-F1
#
_entry.id   AF-A0A7W3TGB1-F1
#
_cell.length_a   1.000
_cell.length_b   1.000
_cell.length_c   1.000
_cell.angle_alpha   90.00
_cell.angle_beta   90.00
_cell.angle_gamma   90.00
#
_symmetry.space_group_name_H-M   'P 1'
#
loop_
_entity.id
_entity.type
_entity.pdbx_description
1 polymer ?
#
loop_
_entity_poly.entity_id
_entity_poly.type
_entity_poly.pdbx_seq_one_letter_code
_entity_poly.pdbx_strand_id
1 'polypeptide(L)' 'MEIRTARDEDWPLIHPFYARIVDEGRTYTLPEGLGMEEARPLWMEAPPWRTVVAVDGGRIAGTAKMGPSLPGRGA' A
#
# COMPACT_ATOMS: atom_id res chain seq x y z
N MET A 1 -15.84 -5.11 -10.24
CA MET A 1 -14.57 -4.38 -10.09
C MET A 1 -14.78 -2.88 -9.95
N GLU A 2 -14.38 -2.32 -8.80
CA GLU A 2 -14.36 -0.89 -8.46
C GLU A 2 -12.95 -0.51 -7.96
N ILE A 3 -12.45 0.69 -8.27
CA ILE A 3 -11.24 1.24 -7.66
C ILE A 3 -11.64 2.42 -6.78
N ARG A 4 -11.30 2.37 -5.49
CA ARG A 4 -11.60 3.43 -4.53
C ARG A 4 -10.42 3.74 -3.62
N THR A 5 -10.43 4.91 -3.00
CA THR A 5 -9.46 5.27 -1.95
C THR A 5 -9.53 4.25 -0.81
N ALA A 6 -8.36 3.79 -0.38
CA ALA A 6 -8.21 2.90 0.77
C ALA A 6 -8.57 3.66 2.06
N ARG A 7 -9.26 2.99 2.97
CA ARG A 7 -9.61 3.49 4.30
C ARG A 7 -8.81 2.73 5.34
N ASP A 8 -8.81 3.23 6.57
CA ASP A 8 -8.07 2.62 7.68
C ASP A 8 -8.51 1.17 7.95
N GLU A 9 -9.80 0.92 7.82
CA GLU A 9 -10.46 -0.39 7.91
C GLU A 9 -10.01 -1.38 6.82
N ASP A 10 -9.43 -0.92 5.71
CA ASP A 10 -8.90 -1.80 4.66
C ASP A 10 -7.48 -2.31 4.99
N TRP A 11 -6.75 -1.66 5.92
CA TRP A 11 -5.36 -2.02 6.20
C TRP A 11 -5.16 -3.50 6.61
N PRO A 12 -5.99 -4.09 7.50
CA PRO A 12 -5.88 -5.52 7.81
C PRO A 12 -6.07 -6.45 6.61
N LEU A 13 -6.78 -6.01 5.58
CA LEU A 13 -7.00 -6.75 4.34
C LEU A 13 -5.89 -6.51 3.30
N ILE A 14 -5.22 -5.35 3.38
CA ILE A 14 -4.08 -4.98 2.53
C ILE A 14 -2.78 -5.63 3.01
N HIS A 15 -2.54 -5.64 4.32
CA HIS A 15 -1.28 -6.08 4.92
C HIS A 15 -0.81 -7.47 4.48
N PRO A 16 -1.67 -8.50 4.30
CA PRO A 16 -1.23 -9.80 3.80
C PRO A 16 -0.61 -9.75 2.39
N PHE A 17 -1.07 -8.85 1.53
CA PHE A 17 -0.44 -8.63 0.22
C PHE A 17 0.93 -7.98 0.38
N TYR A 18 1.01 -6.94 1.21
CA TYR A 18 2.26 -6.24 1.52
C TYR A 18 3.32 -7.22 2.05
N ALA A 19 3.01 -7.93 3.14
CA ALA A 19 3.95 -8.82 3.81
C ALA A 19 4.46 -9.88 2.86
N ARG A 20 3.56 -10.58 2.14
CA ARG A 20 3.96 -11.59 1.16
C ARG A 20 4.89 -11.03 0.08
N ILE A 21 4.57 -9.87 -0.50
CA ILE A 21 5.31 -9.32 -1.63
C ILE A 21 6.67 -8.75 -1.19
N VAL A 22 6.71 -8.10 -0.03
CA VAL A 22 7.93 -7.50 0.52
C VAL A 22 8.86 -8.59 1.04
N ASP A 23 8.36 -9.56 1.82
CA ASP A 23 9.14 -10.70 2.33
C ASP A 23 9.63 -11.63 1.21
N GLU A 24 8.98 -11.64 0.04
CA GLU A 24 9.52 -12.33 -1.14
C GLU A 24 10.79 -11.65 -1.68
N GLY A 25 11.05 -10.36 -1.39
CA GLY A 25 12.30 -9.66 -1.71
C GLY A 25 12.55 -9.39 -3.21
N ARG A 26 11.56 -9.59 -4.08
CA ARG A 26 11.74 -9.56 -5.55
C ARG A 26 11.31 -8.28 -6.25
N THR A 27 10.49 -7.43 -5.60
CA THR A 27 9.79 -6.34 -6.30
C THR A 27 9.87 -4.97 -5.61
N TYR A 28 10.11 -4.93 -4.30
CA TYR A 28 10.19 -3.70 -3.52
C TYR A 28 11.48 -3.64 -2.70
N THR A 29 12.01 -2.43 -2.54
CA THR A 29 13.14 -2.13 -1.65
C THR A 29 12.64 -1.67 -0.27
N LEU A 30 11.62 -2.33 0.26
CA LEU A 30 11.05 -2.05 1.59
C LEU A 30 11.61 -3.05 2.61
N PRO A 31 11.70 -2.70 3.91
CA PRO A 31 12.18 -3.63 4.92
C PRO A 31 11.23 -4.83 5.06
N GLU A 32 11.81 -6.03 5.08
CA GLU A 32 11.13 -7.31 5.30
C GLU A 32 10.81 -7.53 6.79
N GLY A 33 9.85 -8.40 7.09
CA GLY A 33 9.56 -8.84 8.45
C GLY A 33 8.91 -7.78 9.35
N LEU A 34 8.39 -6.69 8.78
CA LEU A 34 7.69 -5.64 9.52
C LEU A 34 6.29 -6.11 9.97
N GLY A 35 5.93 -5.76 11.21
CA GLY A 35 4.57 -5.98 11.71
C GLY A 35 3.55 -5.01 11.09
N MET A 36 2.26 -5.28 11.34
CA MET A 36 1.16 -4.46 10.80
C MET A 36 1.29 -2.97 11.10
N GLU A 37 1.71 -2.59 12.30
CA GLU A 37 1.82 -1.18 12.70
C GLU A 37 3.03 -0.50 12.05
N GLU A 38 4.14 -1.23 11.88
CA GLU A 38 5.39 -0.71 11.30
C GLU A 38 5.30 -0.58 9.78
N ALA A 39 4.61 -1.52 9.13
CA ALA A 39 4.38 -1.51 7.69
C ALA A 39 3.32 -0.49 7.26
N ARG A 40 2.34 -0.17 8.12
CA ARG A 40 1.24 0.74 7.81
C ARG A 40 1.71 2.11 7.28
N PRO A 41 2.62 2.84 7.94
CA PRO A 41 3.08 4.14 7.43
C PRO A 41 3.85 4.05 6.11
N LEU A 42 4.39 2.89 5.74
CA LEU A 42 5.12 2.72 4.47
C LEU A 42 4.18 2.56 3.27
N TRP A 43 2.96 2.06 3.50
CA TRP A 43 1.99 1.80 2.44
C TRP A 43 0.77 2.72 2.46
N MET A 44 0.24 3.03 3.64
CA MET A 44 -0.89 3.93 3.88
C MET A 44 -0.42 5.35 4.21
N GLU A 45 0.48 5.90 3.39
CA GLU A 45 1.06 7.23 3.60
C GLU A 45 0.01 8.35 3.57
N ALA A 46 0.26 9.40 4.36
CA ALA A 46 -0.57 10.60 4.41
C ALA A 46 -0.40 11.47 3.15
N PRO A 47 -1.33 12.41 2.87
CA PRO A 47 -1.22 13.35 1.77
C PRO A 47 0.16 14.04 1.69
N PRO A 48 0.73 14.24 0.48
CA PRO A 48 0.09 14.13 -0.84
C PRO A 48 -0.01 12.71 -1.41
N TRP A 49 0.50 11.70 -0.70
CA TRP A 49 0.34 10.31 -1.11
C TRP A 49 -1.11 9.85 -0.99
N ARG A 50 -1.48 8.89 -1.82
CA ARG A 50 -2.80 8.27 -1.83
C ARG A 50 -2.65 6.78 -2.04
N THR A 51 -3.43 6.02 -1.30
CA THR A 51 -3.54 4.58 -1.47
C THR A 51 -4.93 4.24 -1.94
N VAL A 52 -5.02 3.36 -2.94
CA VAL A 52 -6.27 2.86 -3.51
C VAL A 52 -6.34 1.35 -3.37
N VAL A 53 -7.55 0.84 -3.39
CA VAL A 53 -7.86 -0.59 -3.41
C VAL A 53 -8.74 -0.90 -4.62
N ALA A 54 -8.45 -2.03 -5.26
CA ALA A 54 -9.33 -2.65 -6.24
C ALA A 54 -10.26 -3.62 -5.51
N VAL A 55 -11.57 -3.39 -5.58
CA VAL A 55 -12.60 -4.21 -4.97
C VAL A 55 -13.33 -4.99 -6.05
N ASP A 56 -13.35 -6.32 -5.91
CA ASP A 56 -14.10 -7.20 -6.80
C ASP A 56 -14.97 -8.16 -6.00
N GLY A 57 -16.27 -8.19 -6.29
CA GLY A 57 -17.23 -8.99 -5.53
C GLY A 57 -17.21 -8.74 -4.02
N GLY A 58 -16.89 -7.51 -3.57
CA GLY A 58 -16.77 -7.16 -2.15
C GLY A 58 -15.45 -7.57 -1.48
N ARG A 59 -14.49 -8.13 -2.22
CA ARG A 59 -13.14 -8.46 -1.73
C ARG A 59 -12.10 -7.51 -2.30
N ILE A 60 -11.10 -7.16 -1.50
CA ILE A 60 -9.94 -6.44 -2.00
C ILE A 60 -9.08 -7.41 -2.82
N ALA A 61 -8.99 -7.14 -4.12
CA ALA A 61 -8.19 -7.90 -5.08
C ALA A 61 -6.76 -7.36 -5.20
N GLY A 62 -6.53 -6.11 -4.81
CA GLY A 62 -5.21 -5.49 -4.85
C GLY A 62 -5.21 -4.06 -4.33
N THR A 63 -4.01 -3.49 -4.22
CA THR A 63 -3.79 -2.13 -3.74
C THR A 63 -2.67 -1.46 -4.53
N ALA A 64 -2.71 -0.14 -4.63
CA ALA A 64 -1.64 0.66 -5.16
C ALA A 64 -1.50 1.95 -4.35
N LYS A 65 -0.26 2.42 -4.18
CA LYS A 65 0.04 3.76 -3.65
C LYS A 65 0.56 4.66 -4.77
N MET A 66 0.23 5.95 -4.69
CA MET A 66 0.66 6.96 -5.65
C MET A 66 0.94 8.27 -4.94
N GLY A 67 1.95 9.00 -5.40
CA GLY A 67 2.36 10.27 -4.84
C GLY A 67 3.63 10.77 -5.52
N PRO A 68 4.20 11.89 -5.06
CA PRO A 68 5.38 12.49 -5.68
C PRO A 68 6.60 11.55 -5.59
N SER A 69 7.21 11.19 -6.71
CA SER A 69 8.35 10.25 -6.76
C SER A 69 9.66 10.82 -6.19
N LEU A 70 9.77 12.15 -6.05
CA LEU A 70 10.93 12.86 -5.48
C LEU A 70 10.43 14.02 -4.59
N PRO A 71 11.10 14.33 -3.46
CA PRO A 71 10.92 15.62 -2.81
C PRO A 71 11.48 16.72 -3.71
N GLY A 72 10.70 17.75 -3.98
CA GLY A 72 11.07 18.83 -4.91
C GLY A 72 10.56 18.61 -6.33
N ARG A 73 10.45 19.70 -7.12
CA ARG A 73 9.73 19.78 -8.40
C ARG A 73 10.38 19.01 -9.57
N GLY A 74 11.04 17.87 -9.33
CA GLY A 74 11.73 17.10 -10.37
C GLY A 74 12.67 17.97 -11.19
N ALA A 75 13.55 18.72 -10.53
CA ALA A 75 14.64 19.49 -11.15
C ALA A 75 15.98 19.02 -10.59
#